data_AF-A0A538BY16-F1
#
_entry.id   AF-A0A538BY16-F1
#
_cell.length_a   1.000
_cell.length_b   1.000
_cell.length_c   1.000
_cell.angle_alpha   90.00
_cell.angle_beta   90.00
_cell.angle_gamma   90.00
#
_symmetry.space_group_name_H-M   'P 1'
#
loop_
_entity.id
_entity.type
_entity.pdbx_description
1 polymer ?
#
loop_
_entity_poly.entity_id
_entity_poly.type
_entity_poly.pdbx_seq_one_letter_code
_entity_poly.pdbx_strand_id
1 'polypeptide(L)'
;MLPERLSVVGPEELDAAAKEIDIGVMGAHSGGARTLARIVMDGCGKLPVIVGIAKGLEPETLKPMSQVYAEEVGHERIVSVGGPCLAGEIAQGLPTAAVFASSPVATAKEAGACFRSKAFHVSVTDDLAGVEYCTVGKNVAAIGVGILDGMAKVAPGLRRAGRAGRGHGWPGGNGERPGRARRRAGHQPRRPQPPARRAAG
;
A
#
# COMPACT_ATOMS: atom_id res chain seq x y z
N MET A 1 20.41 -15.98 7.74
CA MET A 1 21.82 -15.68 7.38
C MET A 1 21.80 -14.43 6.53
N LEU A 2 22.65 -13.44 6.81
CA LEU A 2 22.76 -12.26 5.95
C LEU A 2 23.56 -12.62 4.67
N PRO A 3 23.37 -11.88 3.56
CA PRO A 3 24.11 -12.14 2.32
C PRO A 3 25.63 -11.98 2.51
N GLU A 4 26.43 -12.81 1.85
CA GLU A 4 27.90 -12.71 1.89
C GLU A 4 28.44 -11.37 1.38
N ARG A 5 27.66 -10.67 0.54
CA ARG A 5 28.00 -9.36 -0.03
C ARG A 5 27.59 -8.17 0.86
N LEU A 6 27.06 -8.43 2.06
CA LEU A 6 26.67 -7.36 2.98
C LEU A 6 27.88 -6.92 3.81
N SER A 7 28.26 -5.65 3.66
CA SER A 7 29.19 -4.97 4.56
C SER A 7 28.43 -4.05 5.52
N VAL A 8 28.96 -3.88 6.73
CA VAL A 8 28.48 -2.92 7.71
C VAL A 8 29.58 -1.90 7.91
N VAL A 9 29.24 -0.62 7.78
CA VAL A 9 30.17 0.51 7.85
C VAL A 9 29.67 1.53 8.86
N GLY A 10 30.60 2.22 9.52
CA GLY A 10 30.28 3.35 10.38
C GLY A 10 30.03 4.64 9.59
N PRO A 11 29.47 5.69 10.22
CA PRO A 11 29.34 7.01 9.62
C PRO A 11 30.65 7.58 9.06
N GLU A 12 31.78 7.29 9.70
CA GLU A 12 33.13 7.71 9.31
C GLU A 12 33.63 7.06 8.00
N GLU A 13 33.00 5.97 7.56
CA GLU A 13 33.35 5.24 6.34
C GLU A 13 32.36 5.48 5.18
N LEU A 14 31.39 6.39 5.37
CA LEU A 14 30.33 6.65 4.38
C LEU A 14 30.89 7.08 3.02
N ASP A 15 31.92 7.92 2.98
CA ASP A 15 32.55 8.35 1.73
C ASP A 15 33.09 7.16 0.94
N ALA A 16 33.82 6.27 1.61
CA ALA A 16 34.37 5.06 0.99
C ALA A 16 33.26 4.11 0.52
N ALA A 17 32.20 3.94 1.33
CA ALA A 17 31.06 3.09 0.99
C ALA A 17 30.24 3.62 -0.19
N ALA A 18 30.22 4.94 -0.40
CA ALA A 18 29.37 5.59 -1.39
C ALA A 18 29.97 5.73 -2.79
N LYS A 19 31.28 5.46 -2.97
CA LYS A 19 31.99 5.69 -4.25
C LYS A 19 31.36 5.03 -5.47
N GLU A 20 30.67 3.92 -5.28
CA GLU A 20 30.08 3.12 -6.36
C GLU A 20 28.60 2.78 -6.09
N ILE A 21 27.89 3.66 -5.36
CA ILE A 21 26.45 3.48 -5.10
C ILE A 21 25.62 4.09 -6.22
N ASP A 22 24.81 3.25 -6.89
CA ASP A 22 23.78 3.71 -7.81
C ASP A 22 22.51 4.19 -7.08
N ILE A 23 22.14 3.52 -5.98
CA ILE A 23 20.90 3.76 -5.22
C ILE A 23 21.17 3.73 -3.71
N GLY A 24 20.85 4.83 -3.02
CA GLY A 24 20.81 4.89 -1.57
C GLY A 24 19.40 4.61 -1.04
N VAL A 25 19.27 3.69 -0.07
CA VAL A 25 17.99 3.43 0.62
C VAL A 25 18.02 4.09 1.99
N MET A 26 17.13 5.05 2.25
CA MET A 26 17.05 5.75 3.52
C MET A 26 15.95 5.19 4.42
N GLY A 27 16.37 4.50 5.49
CA GLY A 27 15.50 3.88 6.48
C GLY A 27 15.46 4.63 7.81
N ALA A 28 14.49 5.53 7.96
CA ALA A 28 14.21 6.21 9.24
C ALA A 28 12.71 6.28 9.52
N HIS A 29 12.35 6.51 10.78
CA HIS A 29 11.06 7.11 11.11
C HIS A 29 10.99 8.57 10.63
N SER A 30 9.78 9.12 10.45
CA SER A 30 9.60 10.44 9.82
C SER A 30 10.29 11.59 10.56
N GLY A 31 10.31 11.59 11.90
CA GLY A 31 11.01 12.60 12.70
C GLY A 31 12.54 12.56 12.61
N GLY A 32 13.11 11.42 12.21
CA GLY A 32 14.56 11.26 12.02
C GLY A 32 15.02 11.31 10.57
N ALA A 33 14.09 11.44 9.61
CA ALA A 33 14.40 11.36 8.19
C ALA A 33 15.37 12.46 7.75
N ARG A 34 15.15 13.70 8.19
CA ARG A 34 16.03 14.84 7.89
C ARG A 34 17.42 14.64 8.48
N THR A 35 17.50 14.29 9.75
CA THR A 35 18.78 14.06 10.44
C THR A 35 19.58 12.95 9.76
N LEU A 36 18.94 11.84 9.39
CA LEU A 36 19.60 10.76 8.65
C LEU A 36 20.11 11.25 7.30
N ALA A 37 19.28 11.95 6.53
CA ALA A 37 19.67 12.46 5.23
C ALA A 37 20.88 13.40 5.34
N ARG A 38 20.89 14.30 6.33
CA ARG A 38 22.02 15.19 6.56
C ARG A 38 23.31 14.43 6.91
N ILE A 39 23.25 13.47 7.82
CA ILE A 39 24.42 12.64 8.17
C ILE A 39 24.98 11.92 6.93
N VAL A 40 24.09 11.35 6.11
CA VAL A 40 24.49 10.67 4.88
C VAL A 40 25.14 11.65 3.91
N MET A 41 24.51 12.80 3.65
CA MET A 41 25.03 13.79 2.71
C MET A 41 26.34 14.42 3.17
N ASP A 42 26.51 14.67 4.47
CA ASP A 42 27.77 15.13 5.06
C ASP A 42 28.88 14.07 4.92
N GLY A 43 28.52 12.78 5.02
CA GLY A 43 29.44 11.65 4.97
C GLY A 43 29.86 11.21 3.58
N CYS A 44 28.99 11.29 2.57
CA CYS A 44 29.27 10.82 1.21
C CYS A 44 29.18 11.88 0.10
N GLY A 45 28.72 13.09 0.41
CA GLY A 45 28.65 14.23 -0.52
C GLY A 45 27.55 14.14 -1.59
N LYS A 46 27.36 12.99 -2.23
CA LYS A 46 26.31 12.80 -3.25
C LYS A 46 25.82 11.36 -3.31
N LEU A 47 24.52 11.20 -3.59
CA LEU A 47 23.92 9.91 -3.96
C LEU A 47 23.07 10.11 -5.22
N PRO A 48 23.12 9.22 -6.23
CA PRO A 48 22.42 9.48 -7.50
C PRO A 48 20.90 9.34 -7.42
N VAL A 49 20.41 8.39 -6.62
CA VAL A 49 19.00 8.11 -6.41
C VAL A 49 18.78 7.77 -4.94
N ILE A 50 17.75 8.38 -4.35
CA ILE A 50 17.31 8.06 -2.98
C ILE A 50 16.00 7.29 -3.04
N VAL A 51 15.96 6.13 -2.39
CA VAL A 51 14.72 5.40 -2.09
C VAL A 51 14.39 5.62 -0.62
N GLY A 52 13.42 6.51 -0.36
CA GLY A 52 12.90 6.80 0.97
C GLY A 52 11.87 5.78 1.39
N ILE A 53 12.14 5.04 2.46
CA ILE A 53 11.17 4.08 3.04
C ILE A 53 10.49 4.61 4.30
N ALA A 54 10.85 5.81 4.75
CA ALA A 54 10.16 6.51 5.83
C ALA A 54 8.70 6.80 5.44
N LYS A 55 7.77 6.55 6.37
CA LYS A 55 6.33 6.76 6.17
C LYS A 55 5.85 7.78 7.20
N GLY A 56 5.29 8.89 6.73
CA GLY A 56 4.87 9.97 7.61
C GLY A 56 5.07 11.33 6.95
N LEU A 57 4.80 12.37 7.73
CA LEU A 57 5.17 13.75 7.44
C LEU A 57 6.23 14.18 8.46
N GLU A 58 7.04 15.17 8.08
CA GLU A 58 7.94 15.83 9.02
C GLU A 58 7.10 16.50 10.12
N PRO A 59 7.35 16.21 11.42
CA PRO A 59 6.45 16.65 12.49
C PRO A 59 6.23 18.17 12.55
N GLU A 60 7.28 18.95 12.32
CA GLU A 60 7.28 20.40 12.51
C GLU A 60 6.74 21.15 11.30
N THR A 61 7.00 20.63 10.09
CA THR A 61 6.70 21.33 8.83
C THR A 61 5.54 20.71 8.06
N LEU A 62 5.14 19.48 8.44
CA LEU A 62 4.18 18.64 7.72
C LEU A 62 4.59 18.32 6.28
N LYS A 63 5.87 18.49 5.93
CA LYS A 63 6.39 18.15 4.61
C LYS A 63 6.33 16.64 4.37
N PRO A 64 5.96 16.20 3.16
CA PRO A 64 6.17 14.83 2.72
C PRO A 64 7.66 14.45 2.75
N MET A 65 7.96 13.17 2.95
CA MET A 65 9.34 12.69 3.06
C MET A 65 10.14 12.96 1.78
N SER A 66 9.51 12.88 0.62
CA SER A 66 10.14 13.23 -0.66
C SER A 66 10.73 14.65 -0.67
N GLN A 67 10.00 15.62 -0.12
CA GLN A 67 10.46 17.01 0.00
C GLN A 67 11.58 17.15 1.02
N VAL A 68 11.46 16.49 2.17
CA VAL A 68 12.50 16.47 3.20
C VAL A 68 13.82 15.94 2.61
N TYR A 69 13.77 14.82 1.89
CA TYR A 69 14.96 14.26 1.25
C TYR A 69 15.49 15.15 0.12
N ALA A 70 14.63 15.74 -0.71
CA ALA A 70 15.06 16.63 -1.77
C ALA A 70 15.78 17.89 -1.24
N GLU A 71 15.35 18.42 -0.09
CA GLU A 71 15.98 19.57 0.56
C GLU A 71 17.38 19.25 1.08
N GLU A 72 17.58 18.08 1.67
CA GLU A 72 18.89 17.69 2.21
C GLU A 72 19.85 17.20 1.11
N VAL A 73 19.34 16.51 0.09
CA VAL A 73 20.17 15.91 -0.99
C VAL A 73 20.43 16.91 -2.12
N GLY A 74 19.58 17.91 -2.30
CA GLY A 74 19.74 18.95 -3.33
C GLY A 74 19.25 18.56 -4.73
N HIS A 75 18.42 17.50 -4.86
CA HIS A 75 17.82 17.09 -6.13
C HIS A 75 16.51 16.32 -5.96
N GLU A 76 15.75 16.15 -7.05
CA GLU A 76 14.43 15.50 -7.05
C GLU A 76 14.45 14.01 -7.43
N ARG A 77 15.63 13.37 -7.57
CA ARG A 77 15.76 11.93 -7.81
C ARG A 77 15.46 11.11 -6.54
N ILE A 78 14.24 11.28 -6.02
CA ILE A 78 13.73 10.66 -4.80
C ILE A 78 12.57 9.73 -5.16
N VAL A 79 12.57 8.53 -4.58
CA VAL A 79 11.53 7.52 -4.74
C VAL A 79 10.88 7.27 -3.38
N SER A 80 9.58 7.48 -3.28
CA SER A 80 8.79 7.11 -2.11
C SER A 80 8.17 5.71 -2.31
N VAL A 81 8.18 4.90 -1.25
CA VAL A 81 7.71 3.51 -1.30
C VAL A 81 6.39 3.32 -0.54
N GLY A 82 5.36 2.90 -1.28
CA GLY A 82 4.06 2.50 -0.76
C GLY A 82 3.77 1.01 -0.92
N GLY A 83 2.59 0.60 -0.44
CA GLY A 83 2.07 -0.76 -0.56
C GLY A 83 2.17 -1.62 0.71
N PRO A 84 1.56 -2.82 0.69
CA PRO A 84 1.63 -3.81 1.76
C PRO A 84 3.03 -4.44 1.79
N CYS A 85 3.98 -3.75 2.42
CA CYS A 85 5.38 -4.17 2.51
C CYS A 85 5.77 -4.42 3.96
N LEU A 86 5.35 -5.54 4.53
CA LEU A 86 5.74 -5.93 5.89
C LEU A 86 7.15 -6.51 5.87
N ALA A 87 8.06 -5.90 6.65
CA ALA A 87 9.48 -6.27 6.64
C ALA A 87 9.72 -7.76 6.97
N GLY A 88 8.94 -8.33 7.90
CA GLY A 88 9.02 -9.75 8.24
C GLY A 88 8.64 -10.67 7.07
N GLU A 89 7.58 -10.35 6.33
CA GLU A 89 7.14 -11.13 5.17
C GLU A 89 8.16 -11.06 4.03
N ILE A 90 8.72 -9.87 3.80
CA ILE A 90 9.80 -9.66 2.82
C ILE A 90 11.04 -10.47 3.20
N ALA A 91 11.45 -10.43 4.47
CA ALA A 91 12.61 -11.18 4.97
C ALA A 91 12.42 -12.70 4.90
N GLN A 92 11.17 -13.17 4.97
CA GLN A 92 10.79 -14.57 4.77
C GLN A 92 10.67 -14.97 3.29
N GLY A 93 10.80 -14.03 2.36
CA GLY A 93 10.64 -14.28 0.93
C GLY A 93 9.19 -14.56 0.51
N LEU A 94 8.21 -14.10 1.29
CA LEU A 94 6.80 -14.25 0.94
C LEU A 94 6.41 -13.27 -0.19
N PRO A 95 5.50 -13.67 -1.10
CA PRO A 95 5.03 -12.80 -2.17
C PRO A 95 4.52 -11.45 -1.64
N THR A 96 5.19 -10.38 -2.04
CA THR A 96 4.93 -9.01 -1.59
C THR A 96 4.85 -8.08 -2.80
N ALA A 97 3.99 -7.05 -2.72
CA ALA A 97 3.88 -6.03 -3.75
C ALA A 97 4.12 -4.63 -3.17
N ALA A 98 4.96 -3.86 -3.84
CA ALA A 98 5.27 -2.47 -3.51
C ALA A 98 4.92 -1.53 -4.67
N VAL A 99 4.65 -0.27 -4.33
CA VAL A 99 4.50 0.83 -5.30
C VAL A 99 5.64 1.80 -5.09
N PHE A 100 6.43 2.03 -6.12
CA PHE A 100 7.51 3.02 -6.14
C PHE A 100 7.02 4.25 -6.87
N ALA A 101 7.05 5.40 -6.21
CA ALA A 101 6.57 6.65 -6.77
C ALA A 101 7.68 7.69 -6.84
N SER A 102 7.77 8.41 -7.94
CA SER A 102 8.71 9.52 -8.11
C SER A 102 8.23 10.45 -9.22
N SER A 103 8.56 11.73 -9.09
CA SER A 103 8.38 12.73 -10.13
C SER A 103 9.76 13.34 -10.41
N PRO A 104 10.46 12.94 -11.49
CA PRO A 104 9.96 12.19 -12.65
C PRO A 104 9.88 10.66 -12.44
N VAL A 105 8.90 10.01 -13.09
CA VAL A 105 8.68 8.55 -13.03
C VAL A 105 9.87 7.70 -13.47
N ALA A 106 10.77 8.29 -14.27
CA ALA A 106 12.00 7.63 -14.70
C ALA A 106 12.84 7.15 -13.52
N THR A 107 12.93 7.94 -12.45
CA THR A 107 13.64 7.59 -11.21
C THR A 107 13.01 6.37 -10.53
N ALA A 108 11.67 6.32 -10.46
CA ALA A 108 10.96 5.16 -9.90
C ALA A 108 11.12 3.90 -10.76
N LYS A 109 11.20 4.04 -12.09
CA LYS A 109 11.48 2.92 -13.01
C LYS A 109 12.88 2.36 -12.83
N GLU A 110 13.88 3.24 -12.76
CA GLU A 110 15.28 2.89 -12.52
C GLU A 110 15.43 2.14 -11.21
N ALA A 111 14.97 2.73 -10.10
CA ALA A 111 15.01 2.08 -8.80
C ALA A 111 14.19 0.78 -8.80
N GLY A 112 12.95 0.80 -9.30
CA GLY A 112 12.07 -0.37 -9.28
C GLY A 112 12.64 -1.57 -10.02
N ALA A 113 13.46 -1.39 -11.07
CA ALA A 113 14.12 -2.49 -11.76
C ALA A 113 15.09 -3.27 -10.86
N CYS A 114 15.80 -2.58 -9.95
CA CYS A 114 16.76 -3.18 -9.03
C CYS A 114 16.12 -4.00 -7.90
N PHE A 115 14.89 -3.64 -7.48
CA PHE A 115 14.22 -4.30 -6.35
C PHE A 115 13.34 -5.49 -6.76
N ARG A 116 13.00 -5.63 -8.04
CA ARG A 116 12.12 -6.70 -8.53
C ARG A 116 12.75 -8.07 -8.36
N SER A 117 11.98 -9.01 -7.82
CA SER A 117 12.34 -10.42 -7.73
C SER A 117 11.11 -11.32 -7.92
N LYS A 118 11.29 -12.64 -7.87
CA LYS A 118 10.15 -13.59 -7.91
C LYS A 118 9.16 -13.38 -6.77
N ALA A 119 9.63 -12.93 -5.61
CA ALA A 119 8.83 -12.72 -4.41
C ALA A 119 8.49 -11.24 -4.14
N PHE A 120 9.14 -10.30 -4.84
CA PHE A 120 8.94 -8.87 -4.63
C PHE A 120 8.54 -8.18 -5.94
N HIS A 121 7.26 -7.89 -6.10
CA HIS A 121 6.73 -7.19 -7.25
C HIS A 121 6.73 -5.68 -7.02
N VAL A 122 7.24 -4.91 -8.00
CA VAL A 122 7.28 -3.44 -7.92
C VAL A 122 6.48 -2.84 -9.07
N SER A 123 5.39 -2.16 -8.72
CA SER A 123 4.69 -1.24 -9.62
C SER A 123 5.27 0.17 -9.48
N VAL A 124 5.20 0.97 -10.55
CA VAL A 124 5.76 2.33 -10.58
C VAL A 124 4.68 3.35 -10.95
N THR A 125 4.77 4.55 -10.40
CA THR A 125 3.83 5.65 -10.66
C THR A 125 4.52 7.01 -10.59
N ASP A 126 3.98 8.01 -11.29
CA ASP A 126 4.33 9.43 -11.13
C ASP A 126 3.49 10.14 -10.06
N ASP A 127 2.44 9.50 -9.55
CA ASP A 127 1.62 10.01 -8.45
C ASP A 127 2.35 9.88 -7.10
N LEU A 128 3.43 10.66 -6.96
CA LEU A 128 4.26 10.73 -5.76
C LEU A 128 3.45 11.18 -4.54
N ALA A 129 2.68 12.26 -4.69
CA ALA A 129 1.86 12.81 -3.62
C ALA A 129 0.81 11.80 -3.14
N GLY A 130 0.06 11.17 -4.05
CA GLY A 130 -0.96 10.18 -3.71
C GLY A 130 -0.37 9.01 -2.93
N VAL A 131 0.77 8.47 -3.37
CA VAL A 131 1.46 7.40 -2.65
C VAL A 131 1.86 7.84 -1.24
N GLU A 132 2.50 9.00 -1.08
CA GLU A 132 2.93 9.48 0.24
C GLU A 132 1.74 9.68 1.18
N TYR A 133 0.68 10.36 0.75
CA TYR A 133 -0.50 10.58 1.59
C TYR A 133 -1.25 9.28 1.92
N CYS A 134 -1.32 8.32 1.00
CA CYS A 134 -1.86 6.99 1.30
C CYS A 134 -1.03 6.27 2.37
N THR A 135 0.32 6.36 2.31
CA THR A 135 1.17 5.73 3.33
C THR A 135 1.05 6.38 4.70
N VAL A 136 0.79 7.68 4.76
CA VAL A 136 0.49 8.42 6.01
C VAL A 136 -0.87 7.95 6.55
N GLY A 137 -1.91 7.97 5.71
CA GLY A 137 -3.29 7.68 6.11
C GLY A 137 -3.49 6.24 6.60
N LYS A 138 -2.71 5.26 6.13
CA LYS A 138 -2.88 3.85 6.53
C LYS A 138 -2.72 3.64 8.04
N ASN A 139 -1.80 4.35 8.69
CA ASN A 139 -1.54 4.19 10.12
C ASN A 139 -2.69 4.80 10.95
N VAL A 140 -3.21 5.94 10.49
CA VAL A 140 -4.40 6.57 11.10
C VAL A 140 -5.61 5.65 10.99
N ALA A 141 -5.84 5.09 9.79
CA ALA A 141 -6.92 4.12 9.55
C ALA A 141 -6.77 2.88 10.43
N ALA A 142 -5.55 2.34 10.57
CA ALA A 142 -5.28 1.18 11.41
C ALA A 142 -5.60 1.44 12.90
N ILE A 143 -5.26 2.61 13.43
CA ILE A 143 -5.63 3.03 14.79
C ILE A 143 -7.15 3.08 14.95
N GLY A 144 -7.85 3.72 14.01
CA GLY A 144 -9.32 3.81 14.05
C GLY A 144 -9.99 2.44 14.04
N VAL A 145 -9.54 1.54 13.16
CA VAL A 145 -10.03 0.14 13.10
C VAL A 145 -9.72 -0.60 14.40
N GLY A 146 -8.52 -0.43 14.97
CA GLY A 146 -8.13 -1.06 16.24
C GLY A 146 -9.00 -0.62 17.42
N ILE A 147 -9.34 0.66 17.50
CA ILE A 147 -10.26 1.19 18.52
C ILE A 147 -11.64 0.56 18.37
N LEU A 148 -12.19 0.53 17.15
CA LEU A 148 -13.51 -0.07 16.88
C LEU A 148 -13.55 -1.57 17.20
N ASP A 149 -12.50 -2.32 16.84
CA ASP A 149 -12.39 -3.75 17.15
C ASP A 149 -12.28 -3.98 18.67
N GLY A 150 -11.50 -3.15 19.38
CA GLY A 150 -11.41 -3.18 20.84
C GLY A 150 -12.76 -2.94 21.52
N MET A 151 -13.49 -1.91 21.08
CA MET A 151 -14.84 -1.60 21.59
C MET A 151 -15.83 -2.75 21.35
N ALA A 152 -15.76 -3.39 20.18
CA ALA A 152 -16.63 -4.52 19.83
C ALA A 152 -16.39 -5.78 20.69
N LYS A 153 -15.21 -5.91 21.33
CA LYS A 153 -14.88 -7.00 22.25
C LYS A 153 -15.39 -6.76 23.67
N VAL A 154 -15.40 -5.51 24.13
CA VAL A 154 -15.84 -5.14 25.50
C VAL A 154 -17.33 -4.81 25.61
N ALA A 155 -18.01 -4.49 24.49
CA ALA A 155 -19.43 -4.16 24.46
C ALA A 155 -20.19 -4.95 23.37
N PRO A 156 -20.53 -6.24 23.60
CA PRO A 156 -21.18 -7.08 22.58
C PRO A 156 -22.53 -6.53 22.06
N GLY A 157 -23.19 -5.66 22.83
CA GLY A 157 -24.45 -4.99 22.47
C GLY A 157 -24.36 -4.03 21.28
N LEU A 158 -23.17 -3.49 20.97
CA LEU A 158 -22.97 -2.55 19.85
C LEU A 158 -23.12 -3.23 18.47
N ARG A 159 -22.98 -4.56 18.40
CA ARG A 159 -23.16 -5.35 17.16
C ARG A 159 -24.59 -5.28 16.60
N ARG A 160 -25.58 -4.96 17.44
CA ARG A 160 -27.00 -4.89 17.02
C ARG A 160 -27.40 -3.54 16.43
N ALA A 161 -26.76 -2.44 16.83
CA ALA A 161 -27.09 -1.11 16.34
C ALA A 161 -26.78 -0.91 14.84
N GLY A 162 -25.69 -1.51 14.33
CA GLY A 162 -25.34 -1.46 12.90
C GLY A 162 -26.22 -2.31 11.98
N ARG A 163 -26.99 -3.28 12.52
CA ARG A 163 -27.96 -4.07 11.73
C ARG A 163 -29.32 -3.37 11.61
N ALA A 164 -29.68 -2.50 12.55
CA ALA A 164 -30.91 -1.72 12.51
C ALA A 164 -30.87 -0.56 11.51
N GLY A 165 -29.68 -0.10 11.10
CA GLY A 165 -29.51 0.98 10.12
C GLY A 165 -29.65 0.59 8.64
N ARG A 166 -29.74 -0.70 8.30
CA ARG A 166 -29.95 -1.18 6.91
C ARG A 166 -31.41 -1.09 6.42
N GLY A 167 -32.21 -0.23 7.05
CA GLY A 167 -33.61 0.03 6.67
C GLY A 167 -33.89 1.44 6.17
N HIS A 168 -32.97 2.40 6.34
CA HIS A 168 -33.20 3.78 5.89
C HIS A 168 -32.31 4.08 4.69
N GLY A 169 -32.97 4.23 3.55
CA GLY A 169 -32.35 4.58 2.27
C GLY A 169 -31.59 5.90 2.36
N TRP A 170 -30.44 5.91 1.70
CA TRP A 170 -29.73 7.12 1.29
C TRP A 170 -30.68 8.00 0.45
N PRO A 171 -31.04 9.23 0.87
CA PRO A 171 -31.92 10.09 0.11
C PRO A 171 -31.09 10.81 -0.96
N GLY A 172 -30.82 10.13 -2.08
CA GLY A 172 -30.03 10.76 -3.15
C GLY A 172 -29.70 9.93 -4.38
N GLY A 173 -30.34 8.77 -4.58
CA GLY A 173 -30.12 7.95 -5.79
C GLY A 173 -31.41 7.76 -6.55
N ASN A 174 -31.65 8.60 -7.56
CA ASN A 174 -32.68 8.36 -8.57
C ASN A 174 -32.26 7.12 -9.38
N GLY A 175 -33.05 6.06 -9.30
CA GLY A 175 -32.72 4.78 -9.91
C GLY A 175 -33.88 3.81 -9.76
N GLU A 176 -34.73 3.81 -10.76
CA GLU A 176 -35.87 2.90 -10.94
C GLU A 176 -35.52 1.45 -10.57
N ARG A 177 -36.38 0.81 -9.77
CA ARG A 177 -36.28 -0.63 -9.49
C ARG A 177 -37.27 -1.39 -10.38
N PRO A 178 -36.84 -2.42 -11.13
CA PRO A 178 -37.73 -3.26 -11.91
C PRO A 178 -38.48 -4.24 -10.99
N GLY A 179 -39.81 -4.31 -11.17
CA GLY A 179 -40.71 -5.11 -10.35
C GLY A 179 -40.50 -6.62 -10.49
N ARG A 180 -40.54 -7.33 -9.36
CA ARG A 180 -40.74 -8.78 -9.31
C ARG A 180 -42.00 -9.15 -8.55
N ALA A 181 -42.92 -9.73 -9.33
CA ALA A 181 -43.72 -10.91 -9.06
C ALA A 181 -44.71 -10.92 -7.88
N ARG A 182 -46.00 -10.85 -8.23
CA ARG A 182 -47.05 -11.63 -7.57
C ARG A 182 -47.54 -12.70 -8.55
N ARG A 183 -47.25 -13.97 -8.27
CA ARG A 183 -47.98 -15.10 -8.88
C ARG A 183 -48.75 -15.82 -7.77
N ARG A 184 -50.07 -15.72 -7.84
CA ARG A 184 -51.03 -16.50 -7.04
C ARG A 184 -51.16 -17.90 -7.63
N ALA A 185 -51.26 -18.89 -6.75
CA ALA A 185 -51.67 -20.24 -7.07
C ALA A 185 -53.17 -20.28 -7.44
N GLY A 186 -53.53 -21.15 -8.38
CA GLY A 186 -54.93 -21.44 -8.71
C GLY A 186 -55.09 -22.28 -9.98
N HIS A 187 -55.24 -23.59 -9.80
CA HIS A 187 -56.15 -24.49 -10.52
C HIS A 187 -56.04 -24.65 -12.05
N GLN A 188 -55.71 -25.87 -12.54
CA GLN A 188 -56.50 -26.70 -13.50
C GLN A 188 -55.70 -27.92 -14.08
N PRO A 189 -56.33 -28.95 -14.73
CA PRO A 189 -56.33 -30.34 -14.26
C PRO A 189 -55.48 -31.33 -15.11
N ARG A 190 -55.62 -32.63 -14.78
CA ARG A 190 -54.78 -33.78 -15.18
C ARG A 190 -54.72 -34.11 -16.69
N ARG A 191 -53.60 -34.74 -17.04
CA ARG A 191 -53.02 -35.23 -18.32
C ARG A 191 -53.95 -36.04 -19.26
N PRO A 192 -53.48 -36.26 -20.50
CA PRO A 192 -53.13 -37.62 -20.91
C PRO A 192 -51.68 -37.77 -21.42
N GLN A 193 -51.09 -38.95 -21.20
CA GLN A 193 -49.75 -39.34 -21.63
C GLN A 193 -49.76 -39.86 -23.08
N PRO A 194 -48.71 -39.62 -23.89
CA PRO A 194 -48.45 -40.40 -25.10
C PRO A 194 -47.49 -41.59 -24.84
N PRO A 195 -47.53 -42.62 -25.69
CA PRO A 195 -46.95 -43.95 -25.41
C PRO A 195 -45.43 -44.02 -25.60
N ALA A 196 -44.85 -45.03 -24.97
CA ALA A 196 -43.41 -45.30 -24.94
C ALA A 196 -42.90 -46.12 -26.14
N ARG A 197 -41.60 -45.92 -26.43
CA ARG A 197 -40.63 -46.77 -27.17
C ARG A 197 -40.58 -46.67 -28.70
N ARG A 198 -39.36 -46.43 -29.22
CA ARG A 198 -38.46 -47.50 -29.72
C ARG A 198 -37.02 -46.98 -29.90
N ALA A 199 -36.08 -47.92 -29.75
CA ALA A 199 -34.64 -47.77 -29.94
C ALA A 199 -34.23 -47.89 -31.41
N ALA A 200 -33.07 -47.33 -31.77
CA ALA A 200 -32.05 -47.89 -32.69
C ALA A 200 -31.20 -46.76 -33.32
N GLY A 201 -29.88 -46.96 -33.42
CA GLY A 201 -28.97 -46.20 -34.28
C GLY A 201 -27.87 -45.47 -33.53
#